data_AF-A0A7J5EBY1-F1
#
_entry.id   AF-A0A7J5EBY1-F1
#
_cell.length_a   1.000
_cell.length_b   1.000
_cell.length_c   1.000
_cell.angle_alpha   90.00
_cell.angle_beta   90.00
_cell.angle_gamma   90.00
#
_symmetry.space_group_name_H-M   'P 1'
#
loop_
_entity.id
_entity.type
_entity.pdbx_description
1 polymer ?
#
loop_
_entity_poly.entity_id
_entity_poly.type
_entity_poly.pdbx_seq_one_letter_code
_entity_poly.pdbx_strand_id
1 'polypeptide(L)'
;MYKSQSNFKSSNRANAYLVKEILDADPKKLLLKIYDFAIVNSKRGDLAKTNKALSELINALNFDSQETKNISIGLMRLYQFCQEQMRQKNYDIVVQILTDLRETWLTVFKTTDN
;
A
#
# COMPACT_ATOMS: atom_id res chain seq x y z
N MET A 1 35.72 -20.78 30.84
CA MET A 1 35.90 -19.32 30.68
C MET A 1 36.67 -19.13 29.38
N TYR A 2 36.22 -18.48 28.30
CA TYR A 2 35.35 -17.31 28.10
C TYR A 2 34.52 -17.50 26.80
N LYS A 3 33.30 -16.93 26.76
CA LYS A 3 32.49 -16.76 25.54
C LYS A 3 33.00 -15.53 24.78
N SER A 4 33.21 -15.63 23.46
CA SER A 4 33.36 -14.45 22.59
C SER A 4 32.10 -14.26 21.75
N GLN A 5 31.41 -13.16 22.04
CA GLN A 5 30.34 -12.58 21.22
C GLN A 5 30.99 -11.78 20.09
N SER A 6 30.53 -11.95 18.85
CA SER A 6 30.76 -10.96 17.79
C SER A 6 29.45 -10.21 17.52
N ASN A 7 29.44 -8.96 17.96
CA ASN A 7 28.44 -7.95 17.63
C ASN A 7 28.67 -7.46 16.19
N PHE A 8 27.65 -7.57 15.34
CA PHE A 8 27.54 -6.71 14.14
C PHE A 8 26.38 -5.73 14.35
N LYS A 9 26.72 -4.51 14.77
CA LYS A 9 25.83 -3.34 14.79
C LYS A 9 26.36 -2.27 13.85
N SER A 10 25.70 -2.11 12.71
CA SER A 10 25.50 -0.84 11.97
C SER A 10 24.69 -1.22 10.74
N SER A 11 23.46 -0.75 10.49
CA SER A 11 23.14 0.65 10.22
C SER A 11 21.61 0.81 10.13
N ASN A 12 20.95 1.41 11.12
CA ASN A 12 19.49 1.63 11.09
C ASN A 12 19.06 3.06 11.50
N ARG A 13 19.99 4.01 11.58
CA ARG A 13 19.70 5.39 12.01
C ARG A 13 19.21 6.29 10.87
N ALA A 14 19.63 6.03 9.63
CA ALA A 14 19.09 6.72 8.46
C ALA A 14 17.60 6.40 8.20
N ASN A 15 17.13 5.23 8.67
CA ASN A 15 15.71 4.87 8.64
C ASN A 15 14.88 5.66 9.67
N ALA A 16 15.43 6.04 10.82
CA ALA A 16 14.61 6.61 11.90
C ALA A 16 14.02 7.98 11.55
N TYR A 17 14.76 8.84 10.85
CA TYR A 17 14.26 10.15 10.41
C TYR A 17 13.30 10.03 9.23
N LEU A 18 13.58 9.15 8.26
CA LEU A 18 12.69 8.87 7.14
C LEU A 18 11.38 8.23 7.64
N VAL A 19 11.48 7.29 8.58
CA VAL A 19 10.34 6.66 9.26
C VAL A 19 9.58 7.71 10.08
N LYS A 20 10.26 8.64 10.75
CA LYS A 20 9.60 9.72 11.49
C LYS A 20 8.86 10.68 10.55
N GLU A 21 9.46 11.07 9.42
CA GLU A 21 8.75 11.84 8.38
C GLU A 21 7.62 11.07 7.71
N ILE A 22 7.69 9.74 7.61
CA ILE A 22 6.60 8.88 7.11
C ILE A 22 5.49 8.71 8.16
N LEU A 23 5.84 8.68 9.45
CA LEU A 23 4.91 8.64 10.58
C LEU A 23 4.25 10.00 10.83
N ASP A 24 4.99 11.09 10.57
CA ASP A 24 4.50 12.48 10.61
C ASP A 24 3.86 12.89 9.26
N ALA A 25 4.06 12.10 8.19
CA ALA A 25 3.36 12.27 6.94
C ALA A 25 1.90 11.86 7.15
N ASP A 26 1.01 12.70 6.63
CA ASP A 26 -0.43 12.42 6.59
C ASP A 26 -0.67 11.02 6.00
N PRO A 27 -1.20 10.04 6.78
CA PRO A 27 -1.49 8.69 6.31
C PRO A 27 -2.29 8.66 5.00
N LYS A 28 -3.10 9.71 4.74
CA LYS A 28 -3.80 9.94 3.48
C LYS A 28 -2.84 10.06 2.29
N LYS A 29 -1.74 10.81 2.42
CA LYS A 29 -0.71 10.97 1.39
C LYS A 29 0.06 9.67 1.14
N LEU A 30 0.36 8.92 2.20
CA LEU A 30 1.04 7.63 2.06
C LEU A 30 0.17 6.63 1.29
N LEU A 31 -1.13 6.57 1.61
CA LEU A 31 -2.09 5.75 0.89
C LEU A 31 -2.08 6.07 -0.61
N LEU A 32 -2.19 7.35 -0.98
CA LEU A 32 -2.18 7.78 -2.39
C LEU A 32 -0.86 7.41 -3.09
N LYS A 33 0.29 7.51 -2.41
CA LYS A 33 1.58 7.10 -2.97
C LYS A 33 1.66 5.59 -3.25
N ILE A 34 1.05 4.75 -2.42
CA ILE A 34 0.99 3.30 -2.65
C ILE A 34 0.14 3.02 -3.90
N TYR A 35 -0.99 3.72 -4.08
CA TYR A 35 -1.78 3.64 -5.31
C TYR A 35 -0.98 4.09 -6.54
N ASP A 36 -0.31 5.25 -6.48
CA ASP A 36 0.52 5.75 -7.58
C ASP A 36 1.60 4.73 -7.97
N PHE A 37 2.26 4.13 -6.98
CA PHE A 37 3.24 3.09 -7.20
C PHE A 37 2.62 1.84 -7.85
N ALA A 38 1.45 1.38 -7.37
CA ALA A 38 0.77 0.24 -7.95
C ALA A 38 0.35 0.50 -9.40
N ILE A 39 -0.19 1.68 -9.71
CA ILE A 39 -0.63 2.10 -11.06
C ILE A 39 0.55 2.19 -12.03
N VAL A 40 1.66 2.81 -11.62
CA VAL A 40 2.84 2.94 -12.50
C VAL A 40 3.43 1.56 -12.82
N ASN A 41 3.46 0.64 -11.85
CA ASN A 41 4.02 -0.68 -12.07
C ASN A 41 3.05 -1.62 -12.81
N SER A 42 1.73 -1.47 -12.63
CA SER A 42 0.75 -2.21 -13.42
C SER A 42 0.78 -1.81 -14.90
N LYS A 43 0.90 -0.51 -15.20
CA LYS A 43 1.14 0.00 -16.58
C LYS A 43 2.40 -0.58 -17.22
N ARG A 44 3.42 -0.91 -16.41
CA ARG A 44 4.69 -1.50 -16.87
C ARG A 44 4.66 -3.03 -16.92
N GLY A 45 3.56 -3.67 -16.51
CA GLY A 45 3.46 -5.12 -16.37
C GLY A 45 4.35 -5.71 -15.27
N ASP A 46 4.86 -4.89 -14.34
CA ASP A 46 5.73 -5.35 -13.24
C ASP A 46 4.88 -6.02 -12.14
N LEU A 47 4.63 -7.32 -12.33
CA LEU A 47 3.83 -8.16 -11.44
C LEU A 47 4.33 -8.11 -9.98
N ALA A 48 5.64 -8.21 -9.79
CA ALA A 48 6.24 -8.30 -8.46
C ALA A 48 6.01 -7.01 -7.66
N LYS A 49 6.27 -5.85 -8.26
CA LYS A 49 6.06 -4.57 -7.59
C LYS A 49 4.59 -4.23 -7.40
N THR A 50 3.76 -4.54 -8.40
CA THR A 50 2.31 -4.33 -8.28
C THR A 50 1.73 -5.17 -7.14
N ASN A 51 2.06 -6.45 -7.07
CA ASN A 51 1.58 -7.33 -6.01
C ASN A 51 2.10 -6.91 -4.63
N LYS A 52 3.35 -6.43 -4.53
CA LYS A 52 3.88 -5.89 -3.29
C LYS A 52 3.01 -4.73 -2.78
N ALA A 53 2.70 -3.76 -3.64
CA ALA A 53 1.88 -2.62 -3.26
C ALA A 53 0.44 -3.01 -2.90
N LEU A 54 -0.17 -3.92 -3.65
CA LEU A 54 -1.50 -4.46 -3.34
C LEU A 54 -1.52 -5.17 -1.98
N SER A 55 -0.46 -5.91 -1.64
CA SER A 55 -0.34 -6.54 -0.32
C SER A 55 -0.21 -5.52 0.81
N GLU A 56 0.55 -4.43 0.62
CA GLU A 56 0.59 -3.35 1.60
C GLU A 56 -0.79 -2.70 1.81
N LEU A 57 -1.54 -2.46 0.72
CA LEU A 57 -2.91 -1.94 0.81
C LEU A 57 -3.84 -2.89 1.58
N ILE A 58 -3.72 -4.21 1.36
CA ILE A 58 -4.49 -5.22 2.10
C ILE A 58 -4.13 -5.20 3.59
N ASN A 59 -2.84 -5.15 3.90
CA ASN A 59 -2.35 -5.15 5.28
C ASN A 59 -2.76 -3.89 6.06
N ALA A 60 -2.99 -2.78 5.36
CA ALA A 60 -3.42 -1.51 5.94
C ALA A 60 -4.94 -1.43 6.20
N LEU A 61 -5.73 -2.44 5.83
CA LEU A 61 -7.19 -2.43 6.03
C LEU A 61 -7.57 -2.58 7.50
N ASN A 62 -8.60 -1.84 7.91
CA ASN A 62 -9.13 -1.86 9.28
C ASN A 62 -10.34 -2.81 9.39
N PHE A 63 -10.29 -3.76 10.32
CA PHE A 63 -11.35 -4.75 10.56
C PHE A 63 -11.97 -4.66 11.97
N ASP A 64 -11.71 -3.59 12.71
CA ASP A 64 -12.04 -3.45 14.13
C ASP A 64 -13.54 -3.22 14.39
N SER A 65 -14.22 -2.44 13.55
CA SER A 65 -15.66 -2.16 13.69
C SER A 65 -16.47 -2.85 12.59
N GLN A 66 -17.76 -3.07 12.85
CA GLN A 66 -18.65 -3.70 11.85
C GLN A 66 -18.80 -2.84 10.58
N GLU A 67 -18.77 -1.52 10.73
CA GLU A 67 -18.83 -0.55 9.64
C GLU A 67 -17.57 -0.60 8.77
N THR A 68 -16.37 -0.56 9.39
CA THR A 68 -15.09 -0.62 8.66
C THR A 68 -14.87 -1.99 8.03
N LYS A 69 -15.30 -3.07 8.71
CA LYS A 69 -15.14 -4.45 8.25
C LYS A 69 -15.81 -4.70 6.90
N ASN A 70 -17.02 -4.21 6.67
CA ASN A 70 -17.72 -4.43 5.40
C ASN A 70 -16.97 -3.81 4.22
N ILE A 71 -16.51 -2.57 4.38
CA ILE A 71 -15.73 -1.86 3.36
C ILE A 71 -14.39 -2.55 3.14
N SER A 72 -13.69 -2.90 4.22
CA SER A 72 -12.39 -3.58 4.17
C SER A 72 -12.46 -4.94 3.48
N ILE A 73 -13.50 -5.73 3.71
CA ILE A 73 -13.70 -7.00 2.98
C ILE A 73 -13.86 -6.76 1.48
N GLY A 74 -14.63 -5.73 1.08
CA GLY A 74 -14.81 -5.36 -0.32
C GLY A 74 -13.49 -4.95 -0.98
N LEU A 75 -12.73 -4.06 -0.34
CA LEU A 75 -11.43 -3.60 -0.84
C LEU A 75 -10.42 -4.75 -0.92
N MET A 76 -10.36 -5.62 0.10
CA MET A 76 -9.48 -6.79 0.11
C MET A 76 -9.75 -7.69 -1.10
N ARG A 77 -11.02 -8.00 -1.39
CA ARG A 77 -11.40 -8.82 -2.55
C ARG A 77 -11.03 -8.15 -3.86
N LEU A 78 -11.21 -6.84 -3.97
CA LEU A 78 -10.87 -6.08 -5.17
C LEU A 78 -9.35 -6.05 -5.41
N TYR A 79 -8.55 -5.92 -4.37
CA TYR A 79 -7.08 -6.01 -4.48
C TYR A 79 -6.61 -7.41 -4.84
N GLN A 80 -7.20 -8.45 -4.26
CA GLN A 80 -6.91 -9.85 -4.64
C GLN A 80 -7.29 -10.11 -6.10
N PHE A 81 -8.42 -9.58 -6.56
CA PHE A 81 -8.80 -9.61 -7.97
C PHE A 81 -7.74 -8.93 -8.84
N CYS A 82 -7.25 -7.74 -8.46
CA CYS A 82 -6.17 -7.06 -9.19
C CYS A 82 -4.90 -7.91 -9.27
N GLN A 83 -4.50 -8.58 -8.18
CA GLN A 83 -3.34 -9.49 -8.19
C GLN A 83 -3.53 -10.65 -9.18
N GLU A 84 -4.73 -11.19 -9.29
CA GLU A 84 -5.07 -12.24 -10.26
C GLU A 84 -5.04 -11.70 -11.70
N GLN A 85 -5.64 -10.53 -11.94
CA GLN A 85 -5.61 -9.91 -13.27
C GLN A 85 -4.18 -9.58 -13.72
N MET A 86 -3.29 -9.16 -12.81
CA MET A 86 -1.88 -8.98 -13.10
C MET A 86 -1.19 -10.29 -13.52
N ARG A 87 -1.55 -11.44 -12.91
CA ARG A 87 -1.05 -12.76 -13.32
C ARG A 87 -1.55 -13.15 -14.72
N GLN A 88 -2.79 -12.80 -15.03
CA GLN A 88 -3.41 -13.04 -16.33
C GLN A 88 -2.95 -12.05 -17.42
N LYS A 89 -2.06 -11.11 -17.09
CA LYS A 89 -1.59 -10.02 -17.97
C LYS A 89 -2.69 -9.04 -18.41
N ASN A 90 -3.80 -9.00 -17.68
CA ASN A 90 -4.88 -8.04 -17.89
C ASN A 90 -4.53 -6.74 -17.16
N TYR A 91 -3.55 -6.00 -17.67
CA TYR A 91 -3.00 -4.83 -16.98
C TYR A 91 -3.95 -3.62 -16.99
N ASP A 92 -4.67 -3.40 -18.09
CA ASP A 92 -5.50 -2.20 -18.27
C ASP A 92 -6.65 -2.14 -17.26
N ILE A 93 -7.31 -3.28 -16.99
CA ILE A 93 -8.37 -3.36 -15.98
C ILE A 93 -7.83 -3.08 -14.57
N VAL A 94 -6.61 -3.51 -14.26
CA VAL A 94 -5.96 -3.22 -12.97
C VAL A 94 -5.65 -1.73 -12.86
N VAL A 95 -5.10 -1.13 -13.91
CA VAL A 95 -4.83 0.31 -13.98
C VAL A 95 -6.11 1.11 -13.76
N GLN A 96 -7.19 0.74 -14.44
CA GLN A 96 -8.48 1.42 -14.32
C GLN A 96 -9.01 1.37 -12.88
N ILE A 97 -9.13 0.17 -12.31
CA ILE A 97 -9.63 -0.02 -10.94
C ILE A 97 -8.82 0.79 -9.92
N LEU A 98 -7.48 0.70 -9.99
CA LEU A 98 -6.62 1.39 -9.04
C LEU A 98 -6.66 2.91 -9.21
N THR A 99 -6.84 3.39 -10.44
CA THR A 99 -7.01 4.82 -10.71
C THR A 99 -8.32 5.33 -10.13
N ASP A 100 -9.44 4.64 -10.38
CA ASP A 100 -10.76 5.04 -9.89
C ASP A 100 -10.82 5.05 -8.35
N LEU A 101 -10.22 4.05 -7.69
CA LEU A 101 -10.10 4.01 -6.23
C LEU A 101 -9.26 5.17 -5.69
N ARG A 102 -8.12 5.46 -6.33
CA ARG A 102 -7.24 6.58 -5.94
C ARG A 102 -7.98 7.92 -6.02
N GLU A 103 -8.69 8.16 -7.11
CA GLU A 103 -9.48 9.40 -7.28
C GLU A 103 -10.64 9.50 -6.28
N THR A 104 -11.24 8.35 -5.92
CA THR A 104 -12.25 8.28 -4.86
C THR A 104 -11.66 8.70 -3.51
N TRP A 105 -10.50 8.17 -3.12
CA TRP A 105 -9.82 8.57 -1.88
C TRP A 105 -9.42 10.04 -1.89
N LEU A 106 -8.90 10.55 -3.01
CA LEU A 106 -8.58 11.96 -3.16
C LEU A 106 -9.81 12.85 -2.94
N THR A 107 -10.97 12.43 -3.45
CA THR A 107 -12.24 13.14 -3.24
C THR A 107 -12.67 13.10 -1.77
N VAL A 108 -12.63 11.94 -1.12
CA VAL A 108 -12.95 11.80 0.32
C VAL A 108 -12.05 12.69 1.18
N PHE A 109 -10.75 12.74 0.88
CA PHE A 109 -9.81 13.58 1.64
C PHE A 109 -10.12 15.07 1.47
N LYS A 110 -10.41 15.52 0.24
CA LYS A 110 -10.83 16.91 0.00
C LYS A 110 -12.12 17.29 0.73
N THR A 111 -13.10 16.39 0.79
CA THR A 111 -14.38 16.64 1.49
C THR A 111 -14.22 16.67 3.01
N THR A 112 -13.26 15.92 3.56
CA THR A 112 -13.03 15.84 5.02
C THR A 112 -12.14 16.95 5.57
N ASP A 113 -11.40 17.66 4.71
CA ASP A 113 -10.55 18.79 5.08
C ASP A 113 -11.27 20.16 4.98
N ASN A 114 -12.53 20.18 4.52
CA ASN A 114 -13.43 21.36 4.48
C ASN A 114 -14.40 21.36 5.66
#